data_AF-A0A819KNT4-F1
#
_entry.id   AF-A0A819KNT4-F1
#
_cell.length_a   1.000
_cell.length_b   1.000
_cell.length_c   1.000
_cell.angle_alpha   90.00
_cell.angle_beta   90.00
_cell.angle_gamma   90.00
#
_symmetry.space_group_name_H-M   'P 1'
#
loop_
_entity.id
_entity.type
_entity.pdbx_description
1 polymer ?
#
loop_
_entity_poly.entity_id
_entity_poly.type
_entity_poly.pdbx_seq_one_letter_code
_entity_poly.pdbx_strand_id
1 'polypeptide(L)'
;MSDGVRLSATLTIPIPKQTDEKFPVLLEYKPYRKDDNFYNYNQPNIYYLVRRGFIVAKVDIRGTGSSEGILIEHEYTSQELDDCERVIEQLAAHSQSNGRVGMYGLSWSAFNSLMMATLRRPPALRAILAAHGSEDLYKNDIHFMDGILHQDEYILSVDHENALPTTPDYVMDEQWIKERFTRRPWIDVYLEHQLDSPFWRKHSIKYAYDNLTVPAYLLAGLDFAINIYENARKSSSKIKVVIGPFVHAMPEYSYRNPGPGYDGKAEMVSATAHLAHWIVRLEDIDIDSQVWLVTGAALNGAQRETPPAYLEPNHLYKIRLQLHFTTWTFLPGHRIRVAISNAMFPAFWPSPFSMNTSLYLNPLATFIDLPIIPSLPSAPPSPPPLFTQQQIPVDDIVPDLFSGGEVLAARNYDTNFDRTVINEQISYDLLPNGRFMSALLAQNFSCSRLNPADVRWTAVARHVYVFDIHGYTSIDDVPMKNDEEIAVYPDVDLSTRRHFELTTELTCYSDQDYFYVNLKRQLFNRMGTKNEVPLTFVFSGKHKRQFQ
;
A
#
# COMPACT_ATOMS: atom_id res chain seq x y z
N MET A 1 -8.00 25.92 3.65
CA MET A 1 -8.36 25.30 4.94
C MET A 1 -8.51 26.40 5.98
N SER A 2 -8.96 26.08 7.20
CA SER A 2 -9.27 27.08 8.24
C SER A 2 -8.04 27.88 8.69
N ASP A 3 -6.87 27.30 8.54
CA ASP A 3 -5.53 27.86 8.79
C ASP A 3 -4.92 28.58 7.58
N GLY A 4 -5.66 28.72 6.48
CA GLY A 4 -5.22 29.42 5.27
C GLY A 4 -4.54 28.55 4.20
N VAL A 5 -4.07 27.34 4.55
CA VAL A 5 -3.42 26.41 3.60
C VAL A 5 -4.37 25.98 2.47
N ARG A 6 -3.92 25.99 1.22
CA ARG A 6 -4.73 25.53 0.08
C ARG A 6 -4.39 24.09 -0.28
N LEU A 7 -5.43 23.26 -0.44
CA LEU A 7 -5.28 21.92 -1.01
C LEU A 7 -5.62 21.97 -2.50
N SER A 8 -4.81 21.30 -3.32
CA SER A 8 -5.01 21.18 -4.76
C SER A 8 -6.11 20.18 -5.06
N ALA A 9 -7.06 20.57 -5.89
CA ALA A 9 -8.21 19.77 -6.29
C ALA A 9 -8.39 19.81 -7.81
N THR A 10 -8.56 18.64 -8.43
CA THR A 10 -8.95 18.50 -9.84
C THR A 10 -10.39 18.03 -9.88
N LEU A 11 -11.29 18.84 -10.46
CA LEU A 11 -12.71 18.52 -10.62
C LEU A 11 -13.02 18.24 -12.09
N THR A 12 -13.41 17.02 -12.42
CA THR A 12 -13.97 16.68 -13.74
C THR A 12 -15.50 16.70 -13.62
N ILE A 13 -16.13 17.60 -14.38
CA ILE A 13 -17.54 17.96 -14.22
C ILE A 13 -18.31 17.60 -15.51
N PRO A 14 -19.49 16.96 -15.43
CA PRO A 14 -20.33 16.72 -16.61
C PRO A 14 -20.80 18.02 -17.24
N ILE A 15 -20.84 18.09 -18.58
CA ILE A 15 -21.44 19.24 -19.28
C ILE A 15 -22.96 19.25 -19.00
N PRO A 16 -23.53 20.30 -18.38
CA PRO A 16 -24.96 20.39 -18.12
C PRO A 16 -25.78 20.36 -19.41
N LYS A 17 -26.89 19.60 -19.41
CA LYS A 17 -27.90 19.61 -20.48
C LYS A 17 -28.96 20.68 -20.26
N GLN A 18 -29.04 21.23 -19.05
CA GLN A 18 -29.99 22.27 -18.64
C GLN A 18 -29.27 23.29 -17.74
N THR A 19 -29.75 24.53 -17.74
CA THR A 19 -29.08 25.70 -17.13
C THR A 19 -28.77 25.57 -15.63
N ASP A 20 -29.53 24.74 -14.91
CA ASP A 20 -29.40 24.53 -13.45
C ASP A 20 -29.16 23.05 -13.06
N GLU A 21 -28.66 22.22 -13.98
CA GLU A 21 -28.39 20.81 -13.70
C GLU A 21 -27.25 20.65 -12.67
N LYS A 22 -27.51 19.90 -11.60
CA LYS A 22 -26.61 19.71 -10.45
C LYS A 22 -26.35 18.24 -10.18
N PHE A 23 -25.08 17.91 -9.98
CA PHE A 23 -24.59 16.54 -9.91
C PHE A 23 -24.13 16.15 -8.50
N PRO A 24 -24.24 14.87 -8.10
CA PRO A 24 -23.51 14.36 -6.94
C PRO A 24 -21.99 14.38 -7.20
N VAL A 25 -21.21 14.50 -6.13
CA VAL A 25 -19.73 14.46 -6.18
C VAL A 25 -19.21 13.10 -5.72
N LEU A 26 -18.18 12.58 -6.37
CA LEU A 26 -17.35 11.46 -5.92
C LEU A 26 -15.95 11.97 -5.61
N LEU A 27 -15.49 11.80 -4.38
CA LEU A 27 -14.19 12.25 -3.88
C LEU A 27 -13.21 11.09 -3.75
N GLU A 28 -12.02 11.25 -4.35
CA GLU A 28 -10.81 10.50 -4.05
C GLU A 28 -9.80 11.46 -3.37
N TYR A 29 -9.36 11.11 -2.16
CA TYR A 29 -8.49 11.94 -1.30
C TYR A 29 -7.31 11.07 -0.84
N LYS A 30 -6.08 11.39 -1.24
CA LYS A 30 -4.86 10.58 -0.99
C LYS A 30 -3.56 11.36 -1.31
N PRO A 31 -2.38 10.94 -0.82
CA PRO A 31 -1.12 11.66 -1.04
C PRO A 31 -0.46 11.38 -2.40
N TYR A 32 -1.05 10.51 -3.22
CA TYR A 32 -0.44 9.95 -4.43
C TYR A 32 -0.52 10.87 -5.66
N ARG A 33 -0.08 12.12 -5.51
CA ARG A 33 0.18 13.11 -6.58
C ARG A 33 -0.75 13.01 -7.80
N LYS A 34 -1.94 13.59 -7.70
CA LYS A 34 -3.03 13.42 -8.69
C LYS A 34 -2.74 13.94 -10.11
N ASP A 35 -1.72 14.80 -10.27
CA ASP A 35 -1.42 15.59 -11.48
C ASP A 35 -0.18 15.08 -12.26
N ASP A 36 0.59 14.12 -11.72
CA ASP A 36 1.68 13.43 -12.43
C ASP A 36 1.58 11.90 -12.28
N ASN A 37 2.16 11.31 -11.23
CA ASN A 37 2.45 9.87 -11.16
C ASN A 37 1.17 9.00 -11.14
N PHE A 38 0.06 9.54 -10.61
CA PHE A 38 -1.28 8.91 -10.71
C PHE A 38 -2.29 9.76 -11.50
N TYR A 39 -1.82 10.63 -12.40
CA TYR A 39 -2.69 11.31 -13.35
C TYR A 39 -3.36 10.30 -14.29
N ASN A 40 -2.53 9.47 -14.93
CA ASN A 40 -2.92 8.52 -15.97
C ASN A 40 -3.70 7.29 -15.44
N TYR A 41 -3.30 6.74 -14.28
CA TYR A 41 -3.85 5.49 -13.72
C TYR A 41 -5.39 5.47 -13.64
N ASN A 42 -6.04 6.62 -13.44
CA ASN A 42 -7.48 6.73 -13.17
C ASN A 42 -8.33 7.33 -14.33
N GLN A 43 -7.74 7.79 -15.44
CA GLN A 43 -8.49 8.57 -16.46
C GLN A 43 -9.73 7.85 -17.05
N PRO A 44 -9.67 6.58 -17.50
CA PRO A 44 -10.85 5.89 -18.03
C PRO A 44 -12.00 5.79 -17.03
N ASN A 45 -11.68 5.56 -15.75
CA ASN A 45 -12.65 5.46 -14.66
C ASN A 45 -13.29 6.83 -14.34
N ILE A 46 -12.53 7.92 -14.41
CA ILE A 46 -13.08 9.29 -14.25
C ILE A 46 -14.12 9.56 -15.36
N TYR A 47 -13.78 9.32 -16.63
CA TYR A 47 -14.72 9.55 -17.74
C TYR A 47 -15.95 8.64 -17.67
N TYR A 48 -15.79 7.39 -17.24
CA TYR A 48 -16.90 6.45 -17.00
C TYR A 48 -17.92 7.02 -16.00
N LEU A 49 -17.46 7.61 -14.90
CA LEU A 49 -18.29 8.18 -13.84
C LEU A 49 -18.91 9.53 -14.27
N VAL A 50 -18.12 10.39 -14.92
CA VAL A 50 -18.57 11.71 -15.39
C VAL A 50 -19.66 11.57 -16.47
N ARG A 51 -19.52 10.63 -17.42
CA ARG A 51 -20.55 10.30 -18.42
C ARG A 51 -21.86 9.79 -17.79
N ARG A 52 -21.85 9.38 -16.52
CA ARG A 52 -23.02 8.94 -15.73
C ARG A 52 -23.59 10.03 -14.81
N GLY A 53 -23.11 11.28 -14.93
CA GLY A 53 -23.64 12.42 -14.19
C GLY A 53 -23.07 12.57 -12.77
N PHE A 54 -21.82 12.17 -12.54
CA PHE A 54 -21.09 12.48 -11.32
C PHE A 54 -20.04 13.57 -11.59
N ILE A 55 -19.88 14.52 -10.67
CA ILE A 55 -18.62 15.27 -10.57
C ILE A 55 -17.61 14.33 -9.92
N VAL A 56 -16.42 14.20 -10.50
CA VAL A 56 -15.31 13.47 -9.87
C VAL A 56 -14.28 14.47 -9.39
N ALA A 57 -13.95 14.43 -8.10
CA ALA A 57 -12.97 15.28 -7.45
C ALA A 57 -11.79 14.44 -6.95
N LYS A 58 -10.58 14.71 -7.47
CA LYS A 58 -9.33 14.19 -6.91
C LYS A 58 -8.65 15.31 -6.13
N VAL A 59 -8.18 15.01 -4.91
CA VAL A 59 -7.56 16.01 -4.03
C VAL A 59 -6.29 15.43 -3.41
N ASP A 60 -5.18 16.15 -3.57
CA ASP A 60 -3.93 15.82 -2.88
C ASP A 60 -4.05 16.26 -1.41
N ILE A 61 -3.64 15.42 -0.46
CA ILE A 61 -3.70 15.80 0.96
C ILE A 61 -2.64 16.86 1.30
N ARG A 62 -2.77 17.50 2.47
CA ARG A 62 -1.88 18.55 2.95
C ARG A 62 -0.39 18.20 2.81
N GLY A 63 0.37 19.09 2.17
CA GLY A 63 1.81 18.93 1.94
C GLY A 63 2.23 17.82 0.97
N THR A 64 1.31 17.32 0.13
CA THR A 64 1.57 16.26 -0.87
C THR A 64 1.16 16.71 -2.25
N GLY A 65 1.74 16.11 -3.30
CA GLY A 65 1.49 16.50 -4.69
C GLY A 65 1.57 18.01 -4.88
N SER A 66 0.48 18.60 -5.37
CA SER A 66 0.36 20.05 -5.61
C SER A 66 -0.35 20.82 -4.49
N SER A 67 -0.63 20.18 -3.34
CA SER A 67 -1.17 20.84 -2.14
C SER A 67 -0.08 21.56 -1.34
N GLU A 68 -0.46 22.67 -0.71
CA GLU A 68 0.42 23.47 0.14
C GLU A 68 0.56 22.89 1.55
N GLY A 69 1.51 23.45 2.31
CA GLY A 69 1.70 23.18 3.72
C GLY A 69 2.72 22.08 3.99
N ILE A 70 3.04 21.90 5.27
CA ILE A 70 3.98 20.87 5.72
C ILE A 70 3.32 19.50 5.59
N LEU A 71 4.07 18.51 5.10
CA LEU A 71 3.67 17.10 5.07
C LEU A 71 3.12 16.64 6.43
N ILE A 72 2.05 15.83 6.41
CA ILE A 72 1.46 15.25 7.62
C ILE A 72 2.44 14.30 8.34
N GLU A 73 2.16 14.03 9.61
CA GLU A 73 3.13 13.32 10.48
C GLU A 73 3.28 11.83 10.18
N HIS A 74 2.20 11.19 9.74
CA HIS A 74 2.08 9.78 9.40
C HIS A 74 0.72 9.58 8.69
N GLU A 75 0.41 8.36 8.30
CA GLU A 75 -0.90 7.97 7.74
C GLU A 75 -2.09 8.33 8.61
N TYR A 76 -3.16 8.84 7.98
CA TYR A 76 -4.48 9.04 8.59
C TYR A 76 -4.47 9.91 9.85
N THR A 77 -3.60 10.92 9.93
CA THR A 77 -3.57 11.85 11.06
C THR A 77 -4.92 12.54 11.29
N SER A 78 -5.18 13.02 12.51
CA SER A 78 -6.42 13.77 12.77
C SER A 78 -6.54 15.02 11.89
N GLN A 79 -5.41 15.68 11.58
CA GLN A 79 -5.33 16.81 10.65
C GLN A 79 -5.77 16.43 9.23
N GLU A 80 -5.32 15.29 8.71
CA GLU A 80 -5.77 14.78 7.40
C GLU A 80 -7.29 14.59 7.39
N LEU A 81 -7.84 13.99 8.45
CA LEU A 81 -9.27 13.71 8.58
C LEU A 81 -10.09 15.01 8.75
N ASP A 82 -9.58 16.00 9.49
CA ASP A 82 -10.19 17.33 9.65
C ASP A 82 -10.24 18.09 8.31
N ASP A 83 -9.14 18.05 7.55
CA ASP A 83 -9.07 18.66 6.21
C ASP A 83 -10.00 17.93 5.22
N CYS A 84 -10.11 16.61 5.29
CA CYS A 84 -10.99 15.81 4.44
C CYS A 84 -12.48 16.15 4.68
N GLU A 85 -12.89 16.27 5.94
CA GLU A 85 -14.23 16.72 6.33
C GLU A 85 -14.52 18.12 5.75
N ARG A 86 -13.56 19.05 5.85
CA ARG A 86 -13.69 20.40 5.28
C ARG A 86 -13.67 20.43 3.74
N VAL A 87 -13.03 19.47 3.07
CA VAL A 87 -13.13 19.27 1.62
C VAL A 87 -14.52 18.79 1.23
N ILE A 88 -15.09 17.83 1.95
CA ILE A 88 -16.45 17.30 1.72
C ILE A 88 -17.50 18.43 1.84
N GLU A 89 -17.39 19.30 2.84
CA GLU A 89 -18.26 20.48 2.97
C GLU A 89 -18.20 21.41 1.75
N GLN A 90 -17.00 21.71 1.25
CA GLN A 90 -16.80 22.61 0.12
C GLN A 90 -17.30 21.99 -1.20
N LEU A 91 -17.09 20.69 -1.40
CA LEU A 91 -17.61 19.96 -2.56
C LEU A 91 -19.14 19.84 -2.54
N ALA A 92 -19.75 19.74 -1.36
CA ALA A 92 -21.20 19.81 -1.20
C ALA A 92 -21.76 21.20 -1.53
N ALA A 93 -21.01 22.27 -1.19
CA ALA A 93 -21.40 23.65 -1.44
C ALA A 93 -21.07 24.16 -2.86
N HIS A 94 -20.34 23.39 -3.68
CA HIS A 94 -19.98 23.77 -5.04
C HIS A 94 -21.22 24.08 -5.90
N SER A 95 -21.17 25.10 -6.76
CA SER A 95 -22.35 25.61 -7.48
C SER A 95 -23.08 24.55 -8.31
N GLN A 96 -22.31 23.68 -8.98
CA GLN A 96 -22.80 22.56 -9.79
C GLN A 96 -23.04 21.26 -8.99
N SER A 97 -22.81 21.28 -7.68
CA SER A 97 -23.10 20.14 -6.78
C SER A 97 -24.56 20.15 -6.33
N ASN A 98 -25.14 18.97 -6.16
CA ASN A 98 -26.45 18.79 -5.53
C ASN A 98 -26.38 18.58 -4.00
N GLY A 99 -25.23 18.83 -3.39
CA GLY A 99 -25.03 18.71 -1.95
C GLY A 99 -24.82 17.28 -1.43
N ARG A 100 -24.71 16.30 -2.33
CA ARG A 100 -24.40 14.90 -1.97
C ARG A 100 -23.00 14.54 -2.43
N VAL A 101 -22.17 14.10 -1.50
CA VAL A 101 -20.82 13.61 -1.74
C VAL A 101 -20.79 12.11 -1.44
N GLY A 102 -20.13 11.33 -2.30
CA GLY A 102 -19.64 10.00 -1.98
C GLY A 102 -18.11 10.01 -1.97
N MET A 103 -17.49 9.05 -1.30
CA MET A 103 -16.04 8.82 -1.40
C MET A 103 -15.76 7.48 -2.05
N TYR A 104 -14.64 7.38 -2.76
CA TYR A 104 -14.20 6.12 -3.35
C TYR A 104 -12.67 6.01 -3.44
N GLY A 105 -12.17 4.78 -3.54
CA GLY A 105 -10.83 4.49 -4.01
C GLY A 105 -10.24 3.20 -3.46
N LEU A 106 -8.97 2.99 -3.82
CA LEU A 106 -8.13 1.86 -3.40
C LEU A 106 -7.23 2.26 -2.23
N SER A 107 -6.87 1.30 -1.36
CA SER A 107 -5.85 1.48 -0.32
C SER A 107 -6.16 2.72 0.53
N TRP A 108 -5.30 3.74 0.57
CA TRP A 108 -5.48 4.98 1.35
C TRP A 108 -6.88 5.60 1.27
N SER A 109 -7.47 5.67 0.07
CA SER A 109 -8.82 6.24 -0.10
C SER A 109 -9.93 5.28 0.33
N ALA A 110 -9.67 3.98 0.45
CA ALA A 110 -10.56 3.03 1.11
C ALA A 110 -10.52 3.20 2.63
N PHE A 111 -9.32 3.29 3.22
CA PHE A 111 -9.15 3.56 4.65
C PHE A 111 -9.79 4.89 5.06
N ASN A 112 -9.42 6.01 4.42
CA ASN A 112 -9.95 7.31 4.85
C ASN A 112 -11.43 7.51 4.52
N SER A 113 -12.00 6.84 3.50
CA SER A 113 -13.45 6.85 3.28
C SER A 113 -14.21 6.05 4.35
N LEU A 114 -13.67 4.91 4.82
CA LEU A 114 -14.20 4.21 5.99
C LEU A 114 -14.11 5.07 7.26
N MET A 115 -13.00 5.77 7.48
CA MET A 115 -12.83 6.69 8.61
C MET A 115 -13.78 7.89 8.54
N MET A 116 -13.98 8.49 7.36
CA MET A 116 -14.99 9.53 7.16
C MET A 116 -16.40 9.00 7.44
N ALA A 117 -16.72 7.78 7.00
CA ALA A 117 -18.04 7.19 7.16
C ALA A 117 -18.36 6.70 8.59
N THR A 118 -17.36 6.54 9.45
CA THR A 118 -17.51 5.99 10.82
C THR A 118 -17.10 6.98 11.92
N LEU A 119 -15.92 7.60 11.81
CA LEU A 119 -15.35 8.48 12.84
C LEU A 119 -15.90 9.91 12.74
N ARG A 120 -15.94 10.48 11.53
CA ARG A 120 -16.33 11.89 11.32
C ARG A 120 -17.81 12.08 10.99
N ARG A 121 -18.31 11.30 10.03
CA ARG A 121 -19.69 11.31 9.52
C ARG A 121 -20.18 12.70 9.03
N PRO A 122 -19.43 13.37 8.13
CA PRO A 122 -19.84 14.68 7.62
C PRO A 122 -21.23 14.61 6.94
N PRO A 123 -22.18 15.53 7.22
CA PRO A 123 -23.59 15.42 6.80
C PRO A 123 -23.85 15.32 5.28
N ALA A 124 -22.86 15.73 4.46
CA ALA A 124 -22.93 15.64 3.01
C ALA A 124 -22.49 14.27 2.45
N LEU A 125 -21.81 13.43 3.24
CA LEU A 125 -21.40 12.09 2.81
C LEU A 125 -22.62 11.15 2.76
N ARG A 126 -22.84 10.50 1.61
CA ARG A 126 -24.03 9.69 1.33
C ARG A 126 -23.76 8.25 0.91
N ALA A 127 -22.54 7.91 0.51
CA ALA A 127 -22.12 6.55 0.21
C ALA A 127 -20.59 6.46 0.18
N ILE A 128 -20.04 5.25 0.33
CA ILE A 128 -18.62 4.97 0.09
C ILE A 128 -18.42 3.76 -0.82
N LEU A 129 -17.33 3.75 -1.59
CA LEU A 129 -16.76 2.55 -2.22
C LEU A 129 -15.31 2.39 -1.77
N ALA A 130 -15.08 1.44 -0.87
CA ALA A 130 -13.77 1.19 -0.28
C ALA A 130 -13.19 -0.12 -0.86
N ALA A 131 -12.12 0.00 -1.63
CA ALA A 131 -11.40 -1.13 -2.22
C ALA A 131 -10.07 -1.39 -1.48
N HIS A 132 -9.88 -2.61 -0.96
CA HIS A 132 -8.66 -3.03 -0.25
C HIS A 132 -8.25 -2.06 0.89
N GLY A 133 -9.19 -1.80 1.79
CA GLY A 133 -8.93 -1.12 3.06
C GLY A 133 -9.18 -2.06 4.24
N SER A 134 -8.61 -1.75 5.40
CA SER A 134 -8.83 -2.48 6.67
C SER A 134 -9.46 -1.58 7.75
N GLU A 135 -10.11 -2.21 8.72
CA GLU A 135 -10.53 -1.60 9.97
C GLU A 135 -9.46 -1.61 11.07
N ASP A 136 -8.29 -2.22 10.85
CA ASP A 136 -7.25 -2.42 11.86
C ASP A 136 -5.84 -2.03 11.38
N LEU A 137 -5.44 -0.79 11.66
CA LEU A 137 -4.14 -0.21 11.26
C LEU A 137 -2.90 -0.91 11.88
N TYR A 138 -3.06 -1.87 12.79
CA TYR A 138 -1.93 -2.56 13.45
C TYR A 138 -1.85 -4.06 13.21
N LYS A 139 -2.96 -4.76 12.95
CA LYS A 139 -2.91 -6.20 12.68
C LYS A 139 -3.17 -6.57 11.23
N ASN A 140 -3.65 -5.64 10.41
CA ASN A 140 -3.95 -5.91 9.02
C ASN A 140 -3.75 -4.69 8.11
N ASP A 141 -2.57 -4.07 8.21
CA ASP A 141 -2.12 -2.99 7.34
C ASP A 141 -0.62 -3.12 7.04
N ILE A 142 -0.09 -2.34 6.09
CA ILE A 142 1.23 -2.55 5.50
C ILE A 142 2.40 -2.45 6.50
N HIS A 143 2.18 -1.82 7.66
CA HIS A 143 3.16 -1.60 8.73
C HIS A 143 3.38 -2.86 9.58
N PHE A 144 2.27 -3.49 9.97
CA PHE A 144 2.25 -4.63 10.87
C PHE A 144 1.08 -5.53 10.49
N MET A 145 1.37 -6.81 10.25
CA MET A 145 0.33 -7.84 10.11
C MET A 145 0.50 -8.87 11.22
N ASP A 146 -0.62 -9.27 11.82
CA ASP A 146 -0.69 -10.18 12.99
C ASP A 146 0.24 -9.80 14.17
N GLY A 147 0.64 -8.52 14.28
CA GLY A 147 1.55 -8.01 15.31
C GLY A 147 3.04 -8.24 15.03
N ILE A 148 3.43 -8.57 13.80
CA ILE A 148 4.82 -8.61 13.32
C ILE A 148 5.05 -7.46 12.34
N LEU A 149 6.22 -6.82 12.43
CA LEU A 149 6.65 -5.78 11.48
C LEU A 149 6.66 -6.37 10.05
N HIS A 150 5.80 -5.84 9.20
CA HIS A 150 5.72 -6.20 7.79
C HIS A 150 6.72 -5.34 6.98
N GLN A 151 7.14 -5.83 5.82
CA GLN A 151 8.05 -5.12 4.92
C GLN A 151 7.41 -4.97 3.55
N ASP A 152 7.10 -3.72 3.21
CA ASP A 152 6.46 -3.33 1.97
C ASP A 152 7.27 -2.24 1.26
N GLU A 153 7.32 -2.27 -0.07
CA GLU A 153 7.98 -1.25 -0.88
C GLU A 153 7.33 0.12 -0.76
N TYR A 154 6.04 0.14 -0.43
CA TYR A 154 5.24 1.32 -0.14
C TYR A 154 5.92 2.30 0.82
N ILE A 155 6.58 1.78 1.87
CA ILE A 155 7.18 2.62 2.92
C ILE A 155 8.30 3.49 2.36
N LEU A 156 9.08 3.01 1.38
CA LEU A 156 10.04 3.85 0.68
C LEU A 156 9.35 4.75 -0.35
N SER A 157 8.44 4.21 -1.15
CA SER A 157 7.87 4.97 -2.27
C SER A 157 7.09 6.20 -1.77
N VAL A 158 6.28 6.08 -0.71
CA VAL A 158 5.52 7.21 -0.17
C VAL A 158 6.42 8.31 0.41
N ASP A 159 7.54 7.94 1.05
CA ASP A 159 8.54 8.88 1.58
C ASP A 159 9.34 9.57 0.44
N HIS A 160 9.54 8.89 -0.69
CA HIS A 160 10.16 9.47 -1.89
C HIS A 160 9.21 10.40 -2.64
N GLU A 161 7.99 9.95 -2.92
CA GLU A 161 6.95 10.66 -3.68
C GLU A 161 6.56 11.99 -3.03
N ASN A 162 6.45 12.00 -1.70
CA ASN A 162 6.15 13.22 -0.95
C ASN A 162 7.34 14.19 -0.83
N ALA A 163 8.54 13.82 -1.28
CA ALA A 163 9.69 14.73 -1.36
C ALA A 163 9.74 15.52 -2.67
N LEU A 164 9.00 15.10 -3.70
CA LEU A 164 9.03 15.71 -5.04
C LEU A 164 8.33 17.08 -5.08
N PRO A 165 8.82 18.04 -5.91
CA PRO A 165 8.24 19.37 -6.02
C PRO A 165 6.85 19.40 -6.66
N THR A 166 6.14 20.51 -6.47
CA THR A 166 4.74 20.69 -6.89
C THR A 166 4.62 20.78 -8.42
N THR A 167 3.59 20.17 -8.99
CA THR A 167 3.33 20.25 -10.44
C THR A 167 2.50 21.51 -10.77
N PRO A 168 2.47 21.99 -12.02
CA PRO A 168 3.25 21.55 -13.18
C PRO A 168 4.64 22.20 -13.26
N ASP A 169 4.99 23.15 -12.40
CA ASP A 169 6.20 23.96 -12.59
C ASP A 169 7.44 23.41 -11.88
N TYR A 170 7.26 22.41 -11.00
CA TYR A 170 8.32 21.71 -10.26
C TYR A 170 9.29 22.68 -9.56
N VAL A 171 8.71 23.72 -8.93
CA VAL A 171 9.47 24.77 -8.24
C VAL A 171 10.19 24.19 -7.02
N MET A 172 11.49 24.44 -6.95
CA MET A 172 12.37 23.99 -5.87
C MET A 172 12.96 25.20 -5.14
N ASP A 173 12.13 25.86 -4.31
CA ASP A 173 12.53 27.02 -3.50
C ASP A 173 12.67 26.68 -2.00
N GLU A 174 13.00 27.68 -1.18
CA GLU A 174 13.15 27.51 0.28
C GLU A 174 11.85 27.05 0.96
N GLN A 175 10.68 27.45 0.44
CA GLN A 175 9.40 27.05 1.00
C GLN A 175 9.10 25.59 0.67
N TRP A 176 9.36 25.14 -0.55
CA TRP A 176 9.29 23.72 -0.92
C TRP A 176 10.24 22.86 -0.08
N ILE A 177 11.51 23.27 0.09
CA ILE A 177 12.46 22.58 0.97
C ILE A 177 11.86 22.43 2.38
N LYS A 178 11.34 23.53 2.94
CA LYS A 178 10.72 23.54 4.26
C LYS A 178 9.49 22.63 4.35
N GLU A 179 8.65 22.58 3.33
CA GLU A 179 7.42 21.78 3.34
C GLU A 179 7.67 20.28 3.15
N ARG A 180 8.66 19.89 2.33
CA ARG A 180 8.88 18.50 1.91
C ARG A 180 10.07 17.79 2.60
N PHE A 181 11.02 18.54 3.16
CA PHE A 181 12.25 17.99 3.78
C PHE A 181 12.41 18.32 5.28
N THR A 182 11.36 18.78 5.97
CA THR A 182 11.39 18.96 7.44
C THR A 182 10.71 17.85 8.23
N ARG A 183 9.96 16.96 7.56
CA ARG A 183 9.38 15.78 8.21
C ARG A 183 10.43 14.67 8.31
N ARG A 184 10.43 13.97 9.45
CA ARG A 184 11.11 12.67 9.59
C ARG A 184 10.40 11.61 8.73
N PRO A 185 11.10 10.54 8.33
CA PRO A 185 10.49 9.40 7.63
C PRO A 185 9.31 8.84 8.43
N TRP A 186 8.26 8.37 7.78
CA TRP A 186 7.10 7.83 8.51
C TRP A 186 7.42 6.50 9.20
N ILE A 187 8.38 5.72 8.66
CA ILE A 187 8.84 4.48 9.29
C ILE A 187 9.42 4.68 10.71
N ASP A 188 10.05 5.82 11.01
CA ASP A 188 10.53 6.14 12.35
C ASP A 188 9.36 6.13 13.36
N VAL A 189 8.21 6.69 12.98
CA VAL A 189 6.99 6.75 13.80
C VAL A 189 6.43 5.33 14.02
N TYR A 190 6.37 4.52 12.96
CA TYR A 190 5.86 3.15 13.06
C TYR A 190 6.75 2.25 13.91
N LEU A 191 8.07 2.44 13.87
CA LEU A 191 9.02 1.74 14.74
C LEU A 191 9.02 2.24 16.20
N GLU A 192 8.50 3.44 16.49
CA GLU A 192 8.21 3.86 17.87
C GLU A 192 6.94 3.18 18.44
N HIS A 193 6.07 2.66 17.57
CA HIS A 193 4.76 2.10 17.90
C HIS A 193 4.61 0.60 17.56
N GLN A 194 5.62 -0.23 17.91
CA GLN A 194 5.66 -1.68 17.61
C GLN A 194 4.55 -2.54 18.26
N LEU A 195 3.63 -1.98 19.07
CA LEU A 195 2.59 -2.70 19.81
C LEU A 195 1.19 -2.11 19.52
N ASP A 196 0.15 -2.94 19.66
CA ASP A 196 -1.27 -2.53 19.62
C ASP A 196 -1.58 -1.53 20.75
N SER A 197 -1.46 -0.25 20.43
CA SER A 197 -1.34 0.86 21.37
C SER A 197 -2.33 1.98 21.02
N PRO A 198 -2.56 2.97 21.92
CA PRO A 198 -3.49 4.07 21.65
C PRO A 198 -3.22 4.84 20.35
N PHE A 199 -1.98 4.82 19.84
CA PHE A 199 -1.61 5.37 18.53
C PHE A 199 -2.45 4.76 17.40
N TRP A 200 -2.32 3.45 17.16
CA TRP A 200 -3.07 2.73 16.13
C TRP A 200 -4.58 2.73 16.41
N ARG A 201 -4.95 2.44 17.66
CA ARG A 201 -6.36 2.26 18.06
C ARG A 201 -7.21 3.51 17.84
N LYS A 202 -6.61 4.70 17.82
CA LYS A 202 -7.31 5.99 17.68
C LYS A 202 -8.10 6.10 16.37
N HIS A 203 -7.58 5.59 15.26
CA HIS A 203 -8.24 5.67 13.95
C HIS A 203 -8.56 4.29 13.33
N SER A 204 -8.17 3.18 13.97
CA SER A 204 -8.66 1.83 13.61
C SER A 204 -10.19 1.75 13.72
N ILE A 205 -10.85 1.61 12.57
CA ILE A 205 -12.31 1.61 12.44
C ILE A 205 -12.99 0.48 13.24
N LYS A 206 -12.28 -0.62 13.58
CA LYS A 206 -12.82 -1.74 14.37
C LYS A 206 -13.45 -1.34 15.71
N TYR A 207 -13.07 -0.20 16.26
CA TYR A 207 -13.61 0.34 17.52
C TYR A 207 -14.79 1.30 17.35
N ALA A 208 -15.12 1.69 16.11
CA ALA A 208 -16.13 2.67 15.79
C ALA A 208 -17.11 2.19 14.69
N TYR A 209 -17.03 0.93 14.30
CA TYR A 209 -17.68 0.42 13.10
C TYR A 209 -19.22 0.49 13.13
N ASP A 210 -19.83 0.33 14.31
CA ASP A 210 -21.28 0.46 14.52
C ASP A 210 -21.82 1.86 14.12
N ASN A 211 -20.94 2.86 13.98
CA ASN A 211 -21.28 4.20 13.48
C ASN A 211 -21.44 4.27 11.95
N LEU A 212 -21.11 3.22 11.19
CA LEU A 212 -21.29 3.19 9.74
C LEU A 212 -22.79 3.16 9.41
N THR A 213 -23.32 4.29 8.95
CA THR A 213 -24.75 4.46 8.61
C THR A 213 -25.00 4.77 7.13
N VAL A 214 -23.97 5.19 6.37
CA VAL A 214 -24.08 5.41 4.93
C VAL A 214 -23.91 4.10 4.16
N PRO A 215 -24.63 3.89 3.04
CA PRO A 215 -24.41 2.74 2.16
C PRO A 215 -22.94 2.57 1.77
N ALA A 216 -22.44 1.34 1.85
CA ALA A 216 -21.04 1.02 1.57
C ALA A 216 -20.91 -0.10 0.54
N TYR A 217 -20.07 0.11 -0.47
CA TYR A 217 -19.60 -0.93 -1.36
C TYR A 217 -18.17 -1.29 -0.98
N LEU A 218 -17.97 -2.50 -0.48
CA LEU A 218 -16.68 -2.97 0.00
C LEU A 218 -16.13 -3.98 -1.01
N LEU A 219 -14.91 -3.75 -1.51
CA LEU A 219 -14.25 -4.59 -2.50
C LEU A 219 -12.87 -5.03 -2.00
N ALA A 220 -12.52 -6.31 -2.16
CA ALA A 220 -11.17 -6.78 -1.85
C ALA A 220 -10.73 -8.00 -2.68
N GLY A 221 -9.41 -8.16 -2.75
CA GLY A 221 -8.72 -9.43 -2.88
C GLY A 221 -8.89 -10.28 -1.61
N LEU A 222 -8.36 -11.50 -1.64
CA LEU A 222 -8.46 -12.41 -0.49
C LEU A 222 -7.70 -11.86 0.73
N ASP A 223 -6.56 -11.21 0.51
CA ASP A 223 -5.67 -10.60 1.51
C ASP A 223 -6.39 -9.57 2.41
N PHE A 224 -7.37 -8.83 1.86
CA PHE A 224 -8.17 -7.85 2.60
C PHE A 224 -9.60 -8.33 2.89
N ALA A 225 -9.95 -9.58 2.60
CA ALA A 225 -11.33 -10.05 2.65
C ALA A 225 -11.88 -10.28 4.07
N ILE A 226 -11.01 -10.59 5.04
CA ILE A 226 -11.42 -10.76 6.46
C ILE A 226 -11.98 -9.44 7.03
N ASN A 227 -11.35 -8.32 6.67
CA ASN A 227 -11.78 -6.97 7.01
C ASN A 227 -13.25 -6.77 6.60
N ILE A 228 -13.53 -7.01 5.31
CA ILE A 228 -14.82 -6.72 4.71
C ILE A 228 -15.95 -7.59 5.29
N TYR A 229 -15.66 -8.83 5.67
CA TYR A 229 -16.65 -9.74 6.25
C TYR A 229 -17.06 -9.32 7.68
N GLU A 230 -16.08 -9.05 8.56
CA GLU A 230 -16.34 -8.62 9.93
C GLU A 230 -17.00 -7.24 9.98
N ASN A 231 -16.62 -6.35 9.06
CA ASN A 231 -17.33 -5.11 8.77
C ASN A 231 -18.79 -5.42 8.38
N ALA A 232 -19.05 -6.11 7.27
CA ALA A 232 -20.41 -6.29 6.74
C ALA A 232 -21.43 -6.92 7.71
N ARG A 233 -20.99 -7.67 8.74
CA ARG A 233 -21.88 -8.31 9.73
C ARG A 233 -22.30 -7.44 10.91
N LYS A 234 -21.58 -6.36 11.24
CA LYS A 234 -21.80 -5.57 12.47
C LYS A 234 -22.60 -4.29 12.27
N SER A 235 -22.61 -3.73 11.06
CA SER A 235 -23.26 -2.45 10.75
C SER A 235 -24.75 -2.62 10.45
N SER A 236 -25.52 -1.59 10.80
CA SER A 236 -26.94 -1.42 10.42
C SER A 236 -27.14 -0.85 9.00
N SER A 237 -26.06 -0.58 8.26
CA SER A 237 -26.09 0.01 6.93
C SER A 237 -26.40 -0.99 5.81
N LYS A 238 -26.73 -0.46 4.64
CA LYS A 238 -26.82 -1.25 3.39
C LYS A 238 -25.42 -1.47 2.83
N ILE A 239 -24.87 -2.64 3.07
CA ILE A 239 -23.52 -3.02 2.63
C ILE A 239 -23.61 -4.02 1.50
N LYS A 240 -22.80 -3.82 0.46
CA LYS A 240 -22.51 -4.84 -0.55
C LYS A 240 -21.02 -5.17 -0.51
N VAL A 241 -20.73 -6.46 -0.51
CA VAL A 241 -19.37 -7.03 -0.50
C VAL A 241 -19.08 -7.66 -1.85
N VAL A 242 -17.88 -7.43 -2.38
CA VAL A 242 -17.28 -8.25 -3.45
C VAL A 242 -15.88 -8.66 -3.00
N ILE A 243 -15.67 -9.96 -2.90
CA ILE A 243 -14.35 -10.57 -2.69
C ILE A 243 -14.03 -11.35 -3.96
N GLY A 244 -12.85 -11.13 -4.53
CA GLY A 244 -12.40 -11.81 -5.75
C GLY A 244 -10.92 -12.21 -5.67
N PRO A 245 -10.42 -12.93 -6.70
CA PRO A 245 -9.02 -13.34 -6.80
C PRO A 245 -8.15 -12.17 -7.29
N PHE A 246 -8.26 -11.01 -6.64
CA PHE A 246 -7.58 -9.78 -6.99
C PHE A 246 -6.33 -9.62 -6.12
N VAL A 247 -5.21 -9.18 -6.70
CA VAL A 247 -4.11 -8.54 -5.96
C VAL A 247 -4.53 -7.15 -5.46
N HIS A 248 -3.65 -6.42 -4.77
CA HIS A 248 -3.88 -5.05 -4.27
C HIS A 248 -4.01 -3.99 -5.38
N ALA A 249 -5.04 -4.13 -6.21
CA ALA A 249 -5.37 -3.29 -7.36
C ALA A 249 -6.89 -3.30 -7.58
N MET A 250 -7.41 -2.39 -8.40
CA MET A 250 -8.81 -2.52 -8.84
C MET A 250 -9.00 -3.76 -9.73
N PRO A 251 -10.20 -4.37 -9.79
CA PRO A 251 -10.45 -5.60 -10.54
C PRO A 251 -10.03 -5.54 -12.01
N GLU A 252 -10.24 -4.40 -12.66
CA GLU A 252 -9.89 -4.15 -14.07
C GLU A 252 -8.39 -4.22 -14.36
N TYR A 253 -7.53 -4.03 -13.34
CA TYR A 253 -6.08 -4.11 -13.46
C TYR A 253 -5.50 -5.43 -12.90
N SER A 254 -6.31 -6.25 -12.23
CA SER A 254 -5.86 -7.43 -11.47
C SER A 254 -5.60 -8.69 -12.30
N TYR A 255 -5.60 -8.60 -13.64
CA TYR A 255 -5.59 -9.76 -14.54
C TYR A 255 -4.24 -10.52 -14.63
N ARG A 256 -3.17 -10.03 -14.00
CA ARG A 256 -1.80 -10.58 -14.15
C ARG A 256 -1.32 -11.51 -13.03
N ASN A 257 -1.97 -11.55 -11.88
CA ASN A 257 -1.63 -12.47 -10.78
C ASN A 257 -2.85 -12.68 -9.86
N PRO A 258 -3.48 -13.86 -9.85
CA PRO A 258 -4.42 -14.26 -8.81
C PRO A 258 -3.69 -15.04 -7.69
N GLY A 259 -3.84 -14.64 -6.43
CA GLY A 259 -3.26 -15.38 -5.31
C GLY A 259 -3.71 -14.84 -3.95
N PRO A 260 -4.11 -15.71 -2.99
CA PRO A 260 -4.39 -15.31 -1.61
C PRO A 260 -3.16 -15.27 -0.69
N GLY A 261 -3.10 -14.24 0.15
CA GLY A 261 -2.22 -14.14 1.31
C GLY A 261 -2.87 -14.60 2.63
N TYR A 262 -2.19 -15.55 3.27
CA TYR A 262 -1.80 -15.46 4.70
C TYR A 262 -2.80 -15.72 5.94
N ASP A 263 -3.45 -16.93 6.09
CA ASP A 263 -4.19 -17.67 7.20
C ASP A 263 -3.56 -18.99 7.86
N GLY A 264 -3.43 -19.19 9.20
CA GLY A 264 -3.10 -20.55 9.75
C GLY A 264 -2.92 -20.78 11.28
N LYS A 265 -3.22 -21.99 11.80
CA LYS A 265 -3.12 -22.38 13.25
C LYS A 265 -2.03 -23.42 13.56
N ALA A 266 -1.23 -23.17 14.61
CA ALA A 266 -0.46 -24.18 15.33
C ALA A 266 -0.96 -24.21 16.78
N GLU A 267 -1.42 -25.36 17.30
CA GLU A 267 -2.12 -25.36 18.59
C GLU A 267 -1.24 -25.61 19.81
N MET A 268 -0.18 -26.42 19.73
CA MET A 268 0.69 -26.71 20.88
C MET A 268 2.14 -26.62 20.44
N VAL A 269 2.83 -25.56 20.87
CA VAL A 269 4.20 -25.26 20.46
C VAL A 269 5.09 -24.90 21.64
N SER A 270 6.40 -25.08 21.47
CA SER A 270 7.42 -24.51 22.34
C SER A 270 8.54 -23.89 21.49
N ALA A 271 9.33 -23.00 22.10
CA ALA A 271 10.54 -22.44 21.54
C ALA A 271 11.66 -22.45 22.58
N THR A 272 12.92 -22.61 22.16
CA THR A 272 14.08 -22.49 23.06
C THR A 272 14.44 -21.03 23.38
N ALA A 273 13.77 -20.05 22.77
CA ALA A 273 14.01 -18.62 22.96
C ALA A 273 12.78 -17.92 23.56
N HIS A 274 13.04 -16.79 24.21
CA HIS A 274 12.01 -15.97 24.87
C HIS A 274 11.10 -15.20 23.89
N LEU A 275 11.52 -15.06 22.64
CA LEU A 275 10.71 -14.53 21.54
C LEU A 275 10.76 -15.51 20.38
N ALA A 276 9.59 -15.78 19.82
CA ALA A 276 9.42 -16.58 18.62
C ALA A 276 8.26 -16.00 17.80
N HIS A 277 8.31 -16.22 16.50
CA HIS A 277 7.18 -16.01 15.61
C HIS A 277 6.71 -17.36 15.07
N TRP A 278 5.43 -17.48 14.75
CA TRP A 278 4.89 -18.66 14.08
C TRP A 278 4.09 -18.21 12.87
N ILE A 279 4.55 -18.61 11.69
CA ILE A 279 3.84 -18.46 10.42
C ILE A 279 3.32 -19.85 10.04
N VAL A 280 2.04 -19.96 9.72
CA VAL A 280 1.36 -21.22 9.43
C VAL A 280 0.60 -21.08 8.13
N ARG A 281 0.80 -21.98 7.17
CA ARG A 281 0.22 -21.89 5.83
C ARG A 281 -0.59 -23.11 5.45
N LEU A 282 -1.84 -22.89 5.06
CA LEU A 282 -2.67 -23.80 4.29
C LEU A 282 -2.29 -23.72 2.81
N GLU A 283 -1.85 -24.85 2.28
CA GLU A 283 -1.32 -24.96 0.92
C GLU A 283 -2.07 -26.08 0.18
N ASP A 284 -2.28 -25.90 -1.12
CA ASP A 284 -2.84 -26.90 -2.02
C ASP A 284 -1.72 -27.47 -2.89
N ILE A 285 -1.46 -28.77 -2.77
CA ILE A 285 -0.54 -29.48 -3.65
C ILE A 285 -1.36 -30.04 -4.80
N ASP A 286 -1.13 -29.52 -6.01
CA ASP A 286 -1.82 -30.01 -7.21
C ASP A 286 -1.26 -31.36 -7.71
N ILE A 287 -1.86 -31.88 -8.78
CA ILE A 287 -1.51 -33.18 -9.35
C ILE A 287 -0.08 -33.24 -9.93
N ASP A 288 0.48 -32.08 -10.33
CA ASP A 288 1.84 -31.93 -10.83
C ASP A 288 2.84 -31.63 -9.70
N SER A 289 2.39 -31.69 -8.44
CA SER A 289 3.14 -31.40 -7.22
C SER A 289 3.56 -29.93 -7.04
N GLN A 290 2.93 -28.99 -7.76
CA GLN A 290 3.09 -27.57 -7.46
C GLN A 290 2.37 -27.22 -6.16
N VAL A 291 2.93 -26.28 -5.41
CA VAL A 291 2.41 -25.84 -4.13
C VAL A 291 1.79 -24.45 -4.28
N TRP A 292 0.47 -24.40 -4.25
CA TRP A 292 -0.29 -23.16 -4.24
C TRP A 292 -0.54 -22.73 -2.80
N LEU A 293 -0.22 -21.47 -2.47
CA LEU A 293 -0.69 -20.88 -1.24
C LEU A 293 -2.20 -20.72 -1.36
N VAL A 294 -2.96 -21.49 -0.56
CA VAL A 294 -4.39 -21.26 -0.41
C VAL A 294 -4.61 -20.11 0.54
N THR A 295 -3.74 -20.01 1.55
CA THR A 295 -3.57 -18.91 2.50
C THR A 295 -2.63 -19.32 3.69
N GLY A 296 -1.88 -18.42 4.37
CA GLY A 296 -0.97 -18.70 5.55
C GLY A 296 -0.43 -17.66 6.63
N ALA A 297 -1.09 -17.45 7.79
CA ALA A 297 -0.95 -16.30 8.74
C ALA A 297 0.22 -16.37 9.72
N ALA A 298 0.44 -15.29 10.46
CA ALA A 298 1.53 -15.13 11.41
C ALA A 298 1.08 -14.89 12.87
N LEU A 299 2.01 -15.07 13.82
CA LEU A 299 1.86 -14.69 15.22
C LEU A 299 3.17 -14.16 15.78
N ASN A 300 3.11 -12.97 16.38
CA ASN A 300 4.10 -12.56 17.37
C ASN A 300 3.85 -13.30 18.70
N GLY A 301 4.72 -14.24 19.07
CA GLY A 301 4.55 -15.09 20.26
C GLY A 301 4.48 -14.34 21.59
N ALA A 302 5.02 -13.13 21.66
CA ALA A 302 4.89 -12.26 22.82
C ALA A 302 3.46 -11.66 22.94
N GLN A 303 2.77 -11.51 21.81
CA GLN A 303 1.41 -10.95 21.72
C GLN A 303 0.32 -12.03 21.65
N ARG A 304 0.64 -13.27 22.06
CA ARG A 304 -0.34 -14.38 22.22
C ARG A 304 -1.47 -14.04 23.21
N GLU A 305 -1.20 -13.11 24.12
CA GLU A 305 -2.09 -12.65 25.19
C GLU A 305 -2.00 -11.13 25.36
N THR A 306 -2.79 -10.56 26.27
CA THR A 306 -2.81 -9.11 26.52
C THR A 306 -2.91 -8.86 28.03
N PRO A 307 -1.95 -8.12 28.64
CA PRO A 307 -0.79 -7.47 28.02
C PRO A 307 0.20 -8.48 27.39
N PRO A 308 1.02 -8.03 26.42
CA PRO A 308 2.12 -8.83 25.88
C PRO A 308 3.07 -9.34 26.97
N ALA A 309 3.66 -10.52 26.74
CA ALA A 309 4.60 -11.17 27.65
C ALA A 309 5.55 -12.10 26.90
N TYR A 310 6.83 -12.13 27.25
CA TYR A 310 7.80 -13.13 26.77
C TYR A 310 7.32 -14.59 26.91
N LEU A 311 7.95 -15.47 26.13
CA LEU A 311 7.86 -16.93 26.27
C LEU A 311 8.84 -17.43 27.34
N GLU A 312 8.42 -18.42 28.11
CA GLU A 312 9.30 -19.25 28.92
C GLU A 312 9.96 -20.31 28.01
N PRO A 313 11.30 -20.45 28.00
CA PRO A 313 11.98 -21.39 27.12
C PRO A 313 11.58 -22.84 27.39
N ASN A 314 11.25 -23.56 26.32
CA ASN A 314 10.76 -24.95 26.34
C ASN A 314 9.39 -25.15 27.05
N HIS A 315 8.73 -24.08 27.51
CA HIS A 315 7.35 -24.18 27.99
C HIS A 315 6.40 -24.45 26.83
N LEU A 316 5.36 -25.24 27.10
CA LEU A 316 4.39 -25.69 26.12
C LEU A 316 3.19 -24.74 26.06
N TYR A 317 3.13 -23.90 25.03
CA TYR A 317 2.07 -22.92 24.84
C TYR A 317 0.93 -23.46 23.98
N LYS A 318 -0.32 -23.27 24.44
CA LYS A 318 -1.48 -23.40 23.57
C LYS A 318 -1.64 -22.12 22.75
N ILE A 319 -1.44 -22.21 21.44
CA ILE A 319 -1.59 -21.09 20.52
C ILE A 319 -2.91 -21.20 19.74
N ARG A 320 -3.54 -20.05 19.50
CA ARG A 320 -4.73 -19.92 18.66
C ARG A 320 -4.54 -18.72 17.75
N LEU A 321 -4.66 -18.97 16.46
CA LEU A 321 -4.46 -18.00 15.39
C LEU A 321 -5.73 -17.95 14.55
N GLN A 322 -6.22 -16.77 14.22
CA GLN A 322 -7.30 -16.70 13.25
C GLN A 322 -6.67 -16.73 11.85
N LEU A 323 -7.11 -17.71 11.09
CA LEU A 323 -6.96 -17.77 9.64
C LEU A 323 -7.53 -16.42 9.10
N HIS A 324 -6.88 -15.72 8.16
CA HIS A 324 -7.50 -14.58 7.45
C HIS A 324 -8.71 -15.10 6.61
N PHE A 325 -8.99 -14.57 5.42
CA PHE A 325 -10.15 -15.03 4.65
C PHE A 325 -9.73 -15.64 3.31
N THR A 326 -10.17 -16.87 3.06
CA THR A 326 -10.02 -17.54 1.77
C THR A 326 -11.34 -18.14 1.27
N THR A 327 -11.41 -18.40 -0.04
CA THR A 327 -12.42 -19.27 -0.66
C THR A 327 -11.71 -20.16 -1.67
N TRP A 328 -11.69 -21.47 -1.41
CA TRP A 328 -10.93 -22.43 -2.21
C TRP A 328 -11.66 -23.76 -2.36
N THR A 329 -11.39 -24.45 -3.47
CA THR A 329 -11.85 -25.81 -3.73
C THR A 329 -10.64 -26.70 -4.01
N PHE A 330 -10.26 -27.54 -3.06
CA PHE A 330 -9.25 -28.59 -3.29
C PHE A 330 -9.83 -29.62 -4.28
N LEU A 331 -9.20 -29.76 -5.45
CA LEU A 331 -9.72 -30.60 -6.54
C LEU A 331 -9.43 -32.09 -6.32
N PRO A 332 -10.17 -33.01 -6.97
CA PRO A 332 -9.86 -34.44 -6.91
C PRO A 332 -8.41 -34.73 -7.35
N GLY A 333 -7.66 -35.44 -6.50
CA GLY A 333 -6.24 -35.77 -6.72
C GLY A 333 -5.26 -34.81 -6.04
N HIS A 334 -5.70 -33.61 -5.67
CA HIS A 334 -4.91 -32.65 -4.89
C HIS A 334 -4.70 -33.10 -3.44
N ARG A 335 -3.80 -32.42 -2.71
CA ARG A 335 -3.55 -32.66 -1.28
C ARG A 335 -3.53 -31.36 -0.47
N ILE A 336 -4.28 -31.36 0.61
CA ILE A 336 -4.20 -30.31 1.64
C ILE A 336 -2.86 -30.44 2.38
N ARG A 337 -2.08 -29.37 2.41
CA ARG A 337 -0.84 -29.26 3.21
C ARG A 337 -0.99 -28.16 4.26
N VAL A 338 -0.43 -28.39 5.44
CA VAL A 338 -0.18 -27.35 6.43
C VAL A 338 1.34 -27.24 6.61
N ALA A 339 1.90 -26.07 6.33
CA ALA A 339 3.30 -25.75 6.54
C ALA A 339 3.45 -24.80 7.73
N ILE A 340 4.42 -25.02 8.61
CA ILE A 340 4.68 -24.16 9.78
C ILE A 340 6.14 -23.74 9.74
N SER A 341 6.41 -22.43 9.87
CA SER A 341 7.75 -21.85 9.94
C SER A 341 7.81 -20.75 11.00
N ASN A 342 9.02 -20.33 11.40
CA ASN A 342 9.22 -19.25 12.37
C ASN A 342 9.70 -17.94 11.75
N ALA A 343 9.92 -17.92 10.44
CA ALA A 343 10.20 -16.73 9.65
C ALA A 343 9.54 -16.84 8.27
N MET A 344 9.30 -15.69 7.64
CA MET A 344 8.85 -15.54 6.26
C MET A 344 9.45 -14.26 5.66
N PHE A 345 10.79 -14.26 5.56
CA PHE A 345 11.57 -13.13 5.06
C PHE A 345 11.55 -13.08 3.51
N PRO A 346 11.40 -11.91 2.86
CA PRO A 346 11.42 -10.56 3.45
C PRO A 346 10.10 -10.06 4.07
N ALA A 347 8.95 -10.62 3.72
CA ALA A 347 7.62 -10.08 4.08
C ALA A 347 7.44 -9.79 5.58
N PHE A 348 7.95 -10.65 6.46
CA PHE A 348 7.99 -10.40 7.91
C PHE A 348 9.41 -10.29 8.44
N TRP A 349 9.63 -9.32 9.33
CA TRP A 349 10.87 -9.22 10.09
C TRP A 349 11.00 -10.47 11.00
N PRO A 350 12.13 -11.19 10.96
CA PRO A 350 12.33 -12.38 11.79
C PRO A 350 12.48 -12.03 13.28
N SER A 351 12.21 -13.03 14.13
CA SER A 351 12.52 -12.96 15.57
C SER A 351 14.03 -12.83 15.80
N PRO A 352 14.49 -12.07 16.82
CA PRO A 352 15.90 -11.73 17.00
C PRO A 352 16.81 -12.87 17.50
N PHE A 353 16.27 -14.07 17.74
CA PHE A 353 17.00 -15.17 18.35
C PHE A 353 17.00 -16.41 17.46
N SER A 354 18.17 -17.04 17.32
CA SER A 354 18.29 -18.42 16.87
C SER A 354 17.61 -19.34 17.87
N MET A 355 16.72 -20.22 17.40
CA MET A 355 15.90 -21.08 18.25
C MET A 355 15.57 -22.39 17.57
N ASN A 356 15.34 -23.43 18.37
CA ASN A 356 14.57 -24.58 17.95
C ASN A 356 13.12 -24.36 18.39
N THR A 357 12.17 -24.71 17.53
CA THR A 357 10.75 -24.80 17.91
C THR A 357 10.27 -26.24 17.78
N SER A 358 9.28 -26.61 18.58
CA SER A 358 8.67 -27.95 18.53
C SER A 358 7.16 -27.83 18.41
N LEU A 359 6.58 -28.59 17.49
CA LEU A 359 5.14 -28.74 17.32
C LEU A 359 4.71 -30.10 17.89
N TYR A 360 3.76 -30.09 18.80
CA TYR A 360 3.28 -31.31 19.45
C TYR A 360 2.01 -31.80 18.74
N LEU A 361 2.13 -32.89 17.98
CA LEU A 361 0.99 -33.44 17.22
C LEU A 361 0.12 -34.33 18.12
N ASN A 362 -1.09 -33.89 18.40
CA ASN A 362 -2.14 -34.65 19.08
C ASN A 362 -3.48 -34.41 18.36
N PRO A 363 -4.16 -35.43 17.79
CA PRO A 363 -5.41 -35.23 17.04
C PRO A 363 -6.55 -34.54 17.81
N LEU A 364 -6.51 -34.53 19.15
CA LEU A 364 -7.50 -33.85 20.01
C LEU A 364 -7.07 -32.43 20.43
N ALA A 365 -5.83 -32.02 20.14
CA ALA A 365 -5.25 -30.77 20.64
C ALA A 365 -4.30 -30.06 19.65
N THR A 366 -4.17 -30.56 18.42
CA THR A 366 -3.50 -29.91 17.29
C THR A 366 -4.21 -30.27 15.99
N PHE A 367 -5.17 -29.41 15.63
CA PHE A 367 -5.94 -29.47 14.40
C PHE A 367 -6.02 -28.10 13.70
N ILE A 368 -6.38 -28.13 12.42
CA ILE A 368 -6.88 -26.98 11.66
C ILE A 368 -8.40 -27.10 11.56
N ASP A 369 -9.10 -26.02 11.88
CA ASP A 369 -10.56 -25.95 11.77
C ASP A 369 -10.90 -25.36 10.39
N LEU A 370 -11.44 -26.20 9.50
CA LEU A 370 -11.76 -25.82 8.12
C LEU A 370 -13.26 -25.50 8.01
N PRO A 371 -13.66 -24.31 7.52
CA PRO A 371 -15.07 -23.98 7.29
C PRO A 371 -15.60 -24.71 6.04
N ILE A 372 -15.86 -26.02 6.19
CA ILE A 372 -16.37 -26.87 5.10
C ILE A 372 -17.78 -26.39 4.72
N ILE A 373 -17.88 -25.75 3.54
CA ILE A 373 -19.16 -25.43 2.93
C ILE A 373 -19.78 -26.73 2.41
N PRO A 374 -20.98 -27.15 2.88
CA PRO A 374 -21.64 -28.33 2.34
C PRO A 374 -21.88 -28.18 0.84
N SER A 375 -21.80 -29.27 0.10
CA SER A 375 -22.18 -29.28 -1.32
C SER A 375 -23.67 -28.98 -1.46
N LEU A 376 -24.01 -27.70 -1.60
CA LEU A 376 -25.35 -27.28 -1.97
C LEU A 376 -25.68 -27.93 -3.32
N PRO A 377 -26.91 -28.44 -3.52
CA PRO A 377 -27.34 -28.81 -4.87
C PRO A 377 -27.14 -27.58 -5.74
N SER A 378 -26.46 -27.74 -6.88
CA SER A 378 -26.00 -26.61 -7.68
C SER A 378 -27.19 -25.79 -8.17
N ALA A 379 -27.53 -24.73 -7.45
CA ALA A 379 -27.95 -23.51 -8.10
C ALA A 379 -26.88 -23.23 -9.15
N PRO A 380 -27.25 -23.01 -10.44
CA PRO A 380 -26.26 -22.59 -11.42
C PRO A 380 -25.54 -21.40 -10.80
N PRO A 381 -24.18 -21.36 -10.83
CA PRO A 381 -23.46 -20.24 -10.24
C PRO A 381 -24.09 -18.98 -10.80
N SER A 382 -24.50 -18.06 -9.93
CA SER A 382 -24.87 -16.71 -10.36
C SER A 382 -23.78 -16.29 -11.32
N PRO A 383 -24.09 -15.99 -12.60
CA PRO A 383 -23.04 -15.72 -13.57
C PRO A 383 -22.12 -14.68 -12.93
N PRO A 384 -20.78 -14.88 -12.98
CA PRO A 384 -19.86 -13.91 -12.39
C PRO A 384 -20.33 -12.54 -12.88
N PRO A 385 -20.48 -11.55 -11.97
CA PRO A 385 -21.10 -10.28 -12.32
C PRO A 385 -20.46 -9.83 -13.62
N LEU A 386 -21.26 -9.68 -14.67
CA LEU A 386 -20.74 -9.41 -16.00
C LEU A 386 -20.08 -8.04 -15.97
N PHE A 387 -18.82 -8.04 -15.57
CA PHE A 387 -17.75 -7.37 -16.29
C PHE A 387 -17.82 -7.94 -17.71
N THR A 388 -18.84 -7.52 -18.45
CA THR A 388 -18.59 -7.22 -19.85
C THR A 388 -17.34 -6.38 -19.81
N GLN A 389 -16.29 -6.85 -20.48
CA GLN A 389 -15.48 -5.91 -21.23
C GLN A 389 -16.52 -5.11 -22.02
N GLN A 390 -16.90 -3.94 -21.51
CA GLN A 390 -17.36 -2.92 -22.43
C GLN A 390 -16.21 -2.85 -23.42
N GLN A 391 -16.52 -3.09 -24.69
CA GLN A 391 -15.69 -2.54 -25.73
C GLN A 391 -15.70 -1.04 -25.46
N ILE A 392 -14.69 -0.58 -24.70
CA ILE A 392 -14.25 0.79 -24.70
C ILE A 392 -14.10 1.07 -26.20
N PRO A 393 -14.87 2.02 -26.77
CA PRO A 393 -14.73 2.38 -28.16
C PRO A 393 -13.24 2.53 -28.47
N VAL A 394 -12.76 2.09 -29.63
CA VAL A 394 -11.32 2.14 -29.93
C VAL A 394 -10.79 3.59 -29.81
N ASP A 395 -11.67 4.57 -30.03
CA ASP A 395 -11.43 6.01 -29.85
C ASP A 395 -11.33 6.49 -28.39
N ASP A 396 -11.79 5.70 -27.42
CA ASP A 396 -11.64 5.90 -25.95
C ASP A 396 -10.45 5.12 -25.37
N ILE A 397 -9.77 4.27 -26.17
CA ILE A 397 -8.53 3.60 -25.76
C ILE A 397 -7.39 4.61 -25.93
N VAL A 398 -7.01 5.25 -24.83
CA VAL A 398 -5.71 5.94 -24.79
C VAL A 398 -4.62 4.85 -24.79
N PRO A 399 -3.65 4.88 -25.73
CA PRO A 399 -2.57 3.89 -25.78
C PRO A 399 -1.80 3.82 -24.46
N ASP A 400 -1.25 2.64 -24.16
CA ASP A 400 -0.64 2.24 -22.88
C ASP A 400 -0.09 3.40 -22.04
N LEU A 401 -0.92 3.86 -21.10
CA LEU A 401 -0.75 5.10 -20.34
C LEU A 401 0.30 5.03 -19.20
N PHE A 402 1.09 3.97 -19.19
CA PHE A 402 2.38 3.85 -18.51
C PHE A 402 3.39 3.44 -19.57
N SER A 403 4.18 4.40 -20.05
CA SER A 403 4.87 4.25 -21.31
C SER A 403 6.23 3.57 -21.11
N GLY A 404 6.27 2.24 -21.05
CA GLY A 404 7.47 1.43 -21.35
C GLY A 404 8.28 0.83 -20.20
N GLY A 405 7.89 1.02 -18.93
CA GLY A 405 8.64 0.46 -17.79
C GLY A 405 8.81 -1.07 -17.83
N GLU A 406 10.04 -1.55 -17.65
CA GLU A 406 10.37 -2.99 -17.51
C GLU A 406 10.68 -3.37 -16.06
N VAL A 407 10.09 -4.49 -15.61
CA VAL A 407 10.54 -5.18 -14.38
C VAL A 407 11.79 -5.97 -14.74
N LEU A 408 12.96 -5.41 -14.42
CA LEU A 408 14.24 -5.93 -14.93
C LEU A 408 14.65 -7.25 -14.28
N ALA A 409 14.54 -7.38 -12.95
CA ALA A 409 14.81 -8.65 -12.28
C ALA A 409 14.29 -8.74 -10.83
N ALA A 410 13.92 -9.96 -10.43
CA ALA A 410 13.99 -10.42 -9.04
C ALA A 410 15.11 -11.48 -8.94
N ARG A 411 16.16 -11.22 -8.15
CA ARG A 411 17.34 -12.09 -8.00
C ARG A 411 17.49 -12.56 -6.56
N ASN A 412 17.65 -13.87 -6.37
CA ASN A 412 17.87 -14.49 -5.07
C ASN A 412 19.31 -15.02 -4.99
N TYR A 413 20.00 -14.69 -3.89
CA TYR A 413 21.34 -15.21 -3.57
C TYR A 413 21.30 -15.86 -2.18
N ASP A 414 21.41 -17.18 -2.14
CA ASP A 414 21.51 -17.96 -0.90
C ASP A 414 22.94 -18.45 -0.70
N THR A 415 23.50 -18.17 0.47
CA THR A 415 24.76 -18.77 0.93
C THR A 415 24.48 -19.68 2.13
N ASN A 416 25.53 -20.36 2.65
CA ASN A 416 25.38 -21.16 3.87
C ASN A 416 25.01 -20.32 5.11
N PHE A 417 25.35 -19.03 5.11
CA PHE A 417 25.25 -18.16 6.29
C PHE A 417 24.17 -17.08 6.14
N ASP A 418 24.03 -16.49 4.96
CA ASP A 418 23.13 -15.35 4.74
C ASP A 418 22.28 -15.56 3.46
N ARG A 419 21.07 -14.99 3.47
CA ARG A 419 20.18 -14.93 2.30
C ARG A 419 19.98 -13.47 1.89
N THR A 420 20.14 -13.19 0.59
CA THR A 420 19.90 -11.88 -0.01
C THR A 420 18.85 -11.98 -1.12
N VAL A 421 17.87 -11.06 -1.10
CA VAL A 421 16.86 -10.87 -2.14
C VAL A 421 17.05 -9.49 -2.74
N ILE A 422 17.10 -9.40 -4.06
CA ILE A 422 17.25 -8.17 -4.84
C ILE A 422 16.04 -8.03 -5.76
N ASN A 423 15.30 -6.93 -5.61
CA ASN A 423 14.19 -6.56 -6.49
C ASN A 423 14.54 -5.23 -7.17
N GLU A 424 14.47 -5.18 -8.51
CA GLU A 424 14.80 -3.99 -9.30
C GLU A 424 13.72 -3.75 -10.35
N GLN A 425 13.09 -2.57 -10.27
CA GLN A 425 12.08 -2.11 -11.21
C GLN A 425 12.49 -0.74 -11.78
N ILE A 426 12.34 -0.58 -13.09
CA ILE A 426 12.43 0.72 -13.75
C ILE A 426 11.08 1.05 -14.37
N SER A 427 10.67 2.31 -14.23
CA SER A 427 9.60 2.91 -15.01
C SER A 427 10.07 4.22 -15.64
N TYR A 428 9.40 4.61 -16.72
CA TYR A 428 9.62 5.88 -17.39
C TYR A 428 8.32 6.29 -18.07
N ASP A 429 8.09 7.60 -18.18
CA ASP A 429 6.83 8.16 -18.69
C ASP A 429 7.04 9.47 -19.47
N LEU A 430 6.27 9.62 -20.53
CA LEU A 430 6.10 10.88 -21.25
C LEU A 430 5.00 11.72 -20.59
N LEU A 431 5.40 12.78 -19.87
CA LEU A 431 4.51 13.70 -19.18
C LEU A 431 3.96 14.79 -20.13
N PRO A 432 2.81 15.43 -19.80
CA PRO A 432 2.22 16.50 -20.60
C PRO A 432 3.19 17.65 -20.91
N ASN A 433 2.95 18.30 -22.05
CA ASN A 433 3.76 19.39 -22.61
C ASN A 433 5.17 19.00 -23.08
N GLY A 434 5.41 17.73 -23.39
CA GLY A 434 6.73 17.26 -23.83
C GLY A 434 7.73 17.36 -22.70
N ARG A 435 7.55 16.53 -21.67
CA ARG A 435 8.46 16.37 -20.53
C ARG A 435 8.69 14.88 -20.29
N PHE A 436 9.89 14.50 -19.87
CA PHE A 436 10.23 13.11 -19.59
C PHE A 436 10.46 12.90 -18.09
N MET A 437 10.05 11.75 -17.59
CA MET A 437 10.37 11.25 -16.26
C MET A 437 10.90 9.82 -16.37
N SER A 438 11.95 9.48 -15.62
CA SER A 438 12.25 8.08 -15.30
C SER A 438 12.47 7.87 -13.81
N ALA A 439 12.17 6.66 -13.37
CA ALA A 439 12.20 6.22 -11.99
C ALA A 439 12.88 4.85 -11.89
N LEU A 440 13.83 4.73 -10.97
CA LEU A 440 14.41 3.47 -10.52
C LEU A 440 13.96 3.22 -9.07
N LEU A 441 13.41 2.03 -8.83
CA LEU A 441 13.21 1.48 -7.49
C LEU A 441 14.02 0.19 -7.37
N ALA A 442 15.03 0.21 -6.49
CA ALA A 442 15.87 -0.94 -6.19
C ALA A 442 15.81 -1.27 -4.70
N GLN A 443 15.67 -2.55 -4.36
CA GLN A 443 15.57 -3.02 -2.99
C GLN A 443 16.45 -4.25 -2.78
N ASN A 444 17.26 -4.21 -1.71
CA ASN A 444 18.07 -5.32 -1.25
C ASN A 444 17.70 -5.67 0.18
N PHE A 445 17.30 -6.91 0.40
CA PHE A 445 16.98 -7.47 1.71
C PHE A 445 17.99 -8.56 2.04
N SER A 446 18.68 -8.46 3.18
CA SER A 446 19.60 -9.49 3.67
C SER A 446 19.28 -9.88 5.11
N CYS A 447 19.30 -11.18 5.41
CA CYS A 447 19.15 -11.72 6.76
C CYS A 447 20.24 -12.77 7.02
N SER A 448 20.90 -12.69 8.17
CA SER A 448 21.81 -13.76 8.60
C SER A 448 21.06 -14.93 9.23
N ARG A 449 21.48 -16.16 8.90
CA ARG A 449 21.03 -17.40 9.54
C ARG A 449 21.72 -17.65 10.88
N LEU A 450 22.90 -17.06 11.10
CA LEU A 450 23.65 -17.18 12.36
C LEU A 450 23.09 -16.25 13.45
N ASN A 451 22.70 -15.04 13.05
CA ASN A 451 22.07 -14.05 13.92
C ASN A 451 20.79 -13.51 13.25
N PRO A 452 19.62 -14.13 13.50
CA PRO A 452 18.34 -13.68 12.93
C PRO A 452 17.92 -12.25 13.30
N ALA A 453 18.56 -11.60 14.27
CA ALA A 453 18.38 -10.17 14.51
C ALA A 453 19.13 -9.27 13.52
N ASP A 454 20.22 -9.77 12.92
CA ASP A 454 21.05 -9.07 11.94
C ASP A 454 20.38 -9.14 10.57
N VAL A 455 19.45 -8.21 10.41
CA VAL A 455 18.63 -8.01 9.23
C VAL A 455 18.90 -6.62 8.72
N ARG A 456 19.04 -6.51 7.40
CA ARG A 456 19.24 -5.24 6.72
C ARG A 456 18.35 -5.19 5.48
N TRP A 457 17.64 -4.09 5.36
CA TRP A 457 16.95 -3.65 4.17
C TRP A 457 17.60 -2.35 3.71
N THR A 458 18.11 -2.33 2.49
CA THR A 458 18.54 -1.10 1.82
C THR A 458 17.72 -0.94 0.57
N ALA A 459 17.12 0.23 0.38
CA ALA A 459 16.38 0.53 -0.83
C ALA A 459 16.71 1.93 -1.34
N VAL A 460 16.70 2.07 -2.66
CA VAL A 460 17.03 3.29 -3.39
C VAL A 460 15.88 3.60 -4.34
N ALA A 461 15.29 4.77 -4.16
CA ALA A 461 14.37 5.36 -5.12
C ALA A 461 15.07 6.56 -5.77
N ARG A 462 15.11 6.60 -7.10
CA ARG A 462 15.69 7.72 -7.86
C ARG A 462 14.73 8.13 -8.97
N HIS A 463 14.32 9.40 -8.96
CA HIS A 463 13.55 10.02 -10.05
C HIS A 463 14.40 11.07 -10.77
N VAL A 464 14.34 11.09 -12.10
CA VAL A 464 14.92 12.13 -12.95
C VAL A 464 13.83 12.74 -13.83
N TYR A 465 13.67 14.06 -13.76
CA TYR A 465 12.70 14.82 -14.56
C TYR A 465 13.42 15.75 -15.55
N VAL A 466 13.03 15.72 -16.82
CA VAL A 466 13.63 16.53 -17.90
C VAL A 466 12.55 17.40 -18.56
N PHE A 467 12.82 18.72 -18.62
CA PHE A 467 11.81 19.75 -18.93
C PHE A 467 11.83 20.30 -20.35
N ASP A 468 12.79 19.87 -21.16
CA ASP A 468 12.91 20.19 -22.59
C ASP A 468 13.25 18.92 -23.36
N ILE A 469 12.24 18.30 -23.97
CA ILE A 469 12.40 17.06 -24.74
C ILE A 469 11.78 17.17 -26.14
N HIS A 470 12.22 18.19 -26.90
CA HIS A 470 12.25 18.22 -28.37
C HIS A 470 10.97 17.92 -29.18
N GLY A 471 9.80 17.82 -28.54
CA GLY A 471 8.53 17.52 -29.22
C GLY A 471 8.34 16.05 -29.60
N TYR A 472 8.92 15.10 -28.83
CA TYR A 472 8.62 13.67 -28.98
C TYR A 472 7.11 13.38 -28.85
N THR A 473 6.62 12.40 -29.62
CA THR A 473 5.19 12.07 -29.72
C THR A 473 4.82 10.74 -29.07
N SER A 474 5.74 9.78 -29.02
CA SER A 474 5.69 8.53 -28.27
C SER A 474 6.92 8.40 -27.36
N ILE A 475 6.88 7.45 -26.44
CA ILE A 475 8.06 7.07 -25.66
C ILE A 475 9.11 6.34 -26.50
N ASP A 476 8.68 5.61 -27.53
CA ASP A 476 9.57 4.92 -28.48
C ASP A 476 10.43 5.89 -29.29
N ASP A 477 9.99 7.16 -29.40
CA ASP A 477 10.76 8.22 -30.04
C ASP A 477 11.91 8.73 -29.15
N VAL A 478 11.88 8.45 -27.84
CA VAL A 478 12.89 8.91 -26.88
C VAL A 478 14.11 7.98 -26.95
N PRO A 479 15.27 8.45 -27.44
CA PRO A 479 16.47 7.62 -27.48
C PRO A 479 16.90 7.31 -26.03
N MET A 480 17.05 6.04 -25.67
CA MET A 480 17.46 5.60 -24.34
C MET A 480 18.94 5.21 -24.31
N LYS A 481 19.60 5.45 -23.17
CA LYS A 481 21.00 5.11 -22.98
C LYS A 481 21.17 3.60 -22.73
N ASN A 482 21.96 2.96 -23.59
CA ASN A 482 22.35 1.55 -23.44
C ASN A 482 23.66 1.44 -22.62
N ASP A 483 23.57 1.67 -21.31
CA ASP A 483 24.68 1.39 -20.37
C ASP A 483 24.54 -0.01 -19.74
N GLU A 484 25.66 -0.62 -19.36
CA GLU A 484 25.67 -1.84 -18.53
C GLU A 484 25.29 -1.55 -17.06
N GLU A 485 25.31 -0.28 -16.63
CA GLU A 485 24.72 0.18 -15.38
C GLU A 485 23.20 0.37 -15.55
N ILE A 486 22.43 -0.05 -14.54
CA ILE A 486 20.97 -0.07 -14.52
C ILE A 486 20.41 1.37 -14.50
N ALA A 487 20.27 1.98 -15.68
CA ALA A 487 19.99 3.40 -15.84
C ALA A 487 19.27 3.74 -17.16
N VAL A 488 17.93 3.69 -17.16
CA VAL A 488 17.13 4.21 -18.29
C VAL A 488 16.96 5.73 -18.15
N TYR A 489 17.96 6.45 -18.65
CA TYR A 489 17.85 7.88 -18.97
C TYR A 489 17.90 8.06 -20.48
N PRO A 490 17.38 9.17 -21.02
CA PRO A 490 17.50 9.44 -22.45
C PRO A 490 18.98 9.61 -22.83
N ASP A 491 19.39 9.04 -23.97
CA ASP A 491 20.72 9.19 -24.57
C ASP A 491 20.84 10.57 -25.24
N VAL A 492 20.89 11.59 -24.39
CA VAL A 492 20.81 13.00 -24.76
C VAL A 492 21.80 13.79 -23.92
N ASP A 493 22.31 14.90 -24.46
CA ASP A 493 23.18 15.80 -23.68
C ASP A 493 22.37 16.56 -22.62
N LEU A 494 22.22 15.94 -21.45
CA LEU A 494 21.57 16.51 -20.27
C LEU A 494 22.24 17.82 -19.81
N SER A 495 23.48 18.15 -20.20
CA SER A 495 24.11 19.42 -19.84
C SER A 495 23.49 20.63 -20.56
N THR A 496 22.78 20.38 -21.67
CA THR A 496 22.03 21.39 -22.43
C THR A 496 20.57 21.53 -21.99
N ARG A 497 20.07 20.62 -21.14
CA ARG A 497 18.65 20.51 -20.77
C ARG A 497 18.42 20.86 -19.30
N ARG A 498 17.30 21.53 -19.02
CA ARG A 498 16.80 21.67 -17.64
C ARG A 498 16.33 20.31 -17.13
N HIS A 499 16.93 19.84 -16.05
CA HIS A 499 16.54 18.62 -15.36
C HIS A 499 16.90 18.69 -13.88
N PHE A 500 16.21 17.90 -13.06
CA PHE A 500 16.63 17.61 -11.70
C PHE A 500 16.60 16.09 -11.45
N GLU A 501 17.43 15.66 -10.51
CA GLU A 501 17.46 14.31 -9.97
C GLU A 501 17.16 14.38 -8.47
N LEU A 502 16.20 13.59 -8.01
CA LEU A 502 16.01 13.27 -6.61
C LEU A 502 16.41 11.82 -6.39
N THR A 503 17.43 11.59 -5.56
CA THR A 503 17.77 10.25 -5.05
C THR A 503 17.39 10.16 -3.57
N THR A 504 16.78 9.05 -3.17
CA THR A 504 16.44 8.72 -1.79
C THR A 504 16.94 7.33 -1.46
N GLU A 505 17.85 7.26 -0.49
CA GLU A 505 18.39 6.02 0.06
C GLU A 505 17.77 5.80 1.44
N LEU A 506 17.05 4.70 1.61
CA LEU A 506 16.58 4.22 2.91
C LEU A 506 17.39 2.99 3.30
N THR A 507 18.03 3.04 4.47
CA THR A 507 18.70 1.88 5.08
C THR A 507 18.08 1.62 6.43
N CYS A 508 17.36 0.51 6.53
CA CYS A 508 16.83 -0.04 7.77
C CYS A 508 17.67 -1.25 8.15
N TYR A 509 18.17 -1.32 9.37
CA TYR A 509 18.80 -2.53 9.90
C TYR A 509 18.49 -2.72 11.37
N SER A 510 18.75 -3.90 11.90
CA SER A 510 18.56 -4.17 13.31
C SER A 510 19.68 -4.99 13.93
N ASP A 511 19.81 -4.84 15.24
CA ASP A 511 20.49 -5.81 16.10
C ASP A 511 19.45 -6.44 17.07
N GLN A 512 19.90 -7.13 18.12
CA GLN A 512 19.03 -7.76 19.11
C GLN A 512 18.18 -6.75 19.90
N ASP A 513 18.66 -5.54 20.11
CA ASP A 513 18.07 -4.53 20.99
C ASP A 513 17.41 -3.35 20.24
N TYR A 514 17.85 -3.06 19.02
CA TYR A 514 17.49 -1.84 18.29
C TYR A 514 17.15 -2.09 16.82
N PHE A 515 16.24 -1.26 16.31
CA PHE A 515 16.15 -0.90 14.91
C PHE A 515 16.90 0.42 14.67
N TYR A 516 17.54 0.51 13.51
CA TYR A 516 18.24 1.69 13.02
C TYR A 516 17.66 2.04 11.67
N VAL A 517 17.27 3.30 11.50
CA VAL A 517 16.80 3.84 10.23
C VAL A 517 17.75 4.96 9.83
N ASN A 518 18.15 4.97 8.56
CA ASN A 518 18.82 6.10 7.95
C ASN A 518 18.13 6.42 6.63
N LEU A 519 17.58 7.64 6.51
CA LEU A 519 17.06 8.17 5.26
C LEU A 519 17.99 9.28 4.78
N LYS A 520 18.59 9.11 3.61
CA LYS A 520 19.41 10.11 2.93
C LYS A 520 18.71 10.52 1.64
N ARG A 521 18.24 11.77 1.57
CA ARG A 521 17.72 12.38 0.33
C ARG A 521 18.79 13.29 -0.26
N GLN A 522 19.03 13.17 -1.56
CA GLN A 522 19.96 14.01 -2.32
C GLN A 522 19.23 14.62 -3.50
N LEU A 523 19.23 15.95 -3.55
CA LEU A 523 18.71 16.71 -4.67
C LEU A 523 19.87 17.25 -5.50
N PHE A 524 19.85 16.95 -6.80
CA PHE A 524 20.74 17.54 -7.79
C PHE A 524 19.92 18.38 -8.77
N ASN A 525 20.26 19.67 -8.87
CA ASN A 525 19.74 20.57 -9.90
C ASN A 525 20.88 20.85 -10.88
N ARG A 526 20.85 20.30 -12.09
CA ARG A 526 21.91 20.54 -13.08
C ARG A 526 21.54 21.70 -14.00
N MET A 527 21.59 22.92 -13.47
CA MET A 527 21.54 24.13 -14.30
C MET A 527 22.92 24.46 -14.89
N GLY A 528 23.40 23.60 -15.79
CA GLY A 528 24.60 23.82 -16.59
C GLY A 528 25.83 22.99 -16.20
N THR A 529 26.96 23.31 -16.84
CA THR A 529 28.13 22.43 -17.02
C THR A 529 29.13 22.38 -15.85
N LYS A 530 28.70 22.61 -14.60
CA LYS A 530 29.58 22.56 -13.43
C LYS A 530 29.09 21.57 -12.37
N ASN A 531 30.06 20.96 -11.69
CA ASN A 531 29.85 20.02 -10.59
C ASN A 531 29.24 20.76 -9.37
N GLU A 532 27.91 20.88 -9.33
CA GLU A 532 27.21 21.30 -8.13
C GLU A 532 27.19 20.19 -7.08
N VAL A 533 27.37 20.57 -5.81
CA VAL A 533 27.28 19.65 -4.68
C VAL A 533 25.79 19.44 -4.35
N PRO A 534 25.29 18.19 -4.26
CA PRO A 534 23.87 17.95 -3.98
C PRO A 534 23.46 18.49 -2.62
N LEU A 535 22.29 19.12 -2.57
CA LEU A 535 21.63 19.39 -1.30
C LEU A 535 21.22 18.07 -0.67
N THR A 536 21.87 17.74 0.45
CA THR A 536 21.75 16.42 1.10
C THR A 536 21.10 16.56 2.46
N PHE A 537 19.98 15.86 2.65
CA PHE A 537 19.27 15.75 3.92
C PHE A 537 19.48 14.35 4.48
N VAL A 538 19.82 14.25 5.76
CA VAL A 538 20.02 12.96 6.45
C VAL A 538 19.15 12.94 7.70
N PHE A 539 18.28 11.95 7.77
CA PHE A 539 17.56 11.56 8.97
C PHE A 539 18.16 10.28 9.51
N SER A 540 18.24 10.15 10.83
CA SER A 540 18.76 8.94 11.47
C SER A 540 17.99 8.66 12.76
N GLY A 541 17.30 7.53 12.78
CA GLY A 541 16.55 7.02 13.92
C GLY A 541 17.27 5.84 14.57
N LYS A 542 17.24 5.79 15.90
CA LYS A 542 17.63 4.60 16.69
C LYS A 542 16.48 4.28 17.63
N HIS A 543 15.74 3.23 17.31
CA HIS A 543 14.50 2.85 18.00
C HIS A 543 14.75 1.57 18.78
N LYS A 544 14.47 1.57 20.08
CA LYS A 544 14.58 0.34 20.88
C LYS A 544 13.48 -0.63 20.45
N ARG A 545 13.83 -1.90 20.25
CA ARG A 545 12.86 -2.98 20.03
C ARG A 545 11.96 -3.09 21.27
N GLN A 546 10.64 -2.94 21.09
CA GLN A 546 9.68 -3.00 22.18
C GLN A 546 9.18 -4.43 22.35
N PHE A 547 9.91 -5.15 23.19
CA PHE A 547 9.57 -6.48 23.64
C PHE A 547 9.14 -6.40 25.12
N GLN A 548 7.83 -6.43 25.36
CA GLN A 548 7.26 -6.69 26.69
C GLN A 548 6.57 -8.05 26.66
#